data_AF-A0A838XCE4-F1
#
_entry.id   AF-A0A838XCE4-F1
#
_cell.length_a   1.000
_cell.length_b   1.000
_cell.length_c   1.000
_cell.angle_alpha   90.00
_cell.angle_beta   90.00
_cell.angle_gamma   90.00
#
_symmetry.space_group_name_H-M   'P 1'
#
loop_
_entity.id
_entity.type
_entity.pdbx_description
1 polymer ?
#
loop_
_entity_poly.entity_id
_entity_poly.type
_entity_poly.pdbx_seq_one_letter_code
_entity_poly.pdbx_strand_id
1 'polypeptide(L)' 'MRTTVDLPPAVHRRALELAEARHQSLSAVVAELTTRGLACLGEPVEISTDHVSGLPVISIGRTITSAEVADALDDE' A
#
# COMPACT_ATOMS: atom_id res chain seq x y z
N MET A 1 -6.21 -10.19 9.89
CA MET A 1 -6.13 -10.03 11.36
C MET A 1 -7.04 -8.88 11.78
N ARG A 2 -7.59 -8.87 13.02
CA ARG A 2 -8.32 -7.70 13.56
C ARG A 2 -7.36 -6.90 14.44
N THR A 3 -7.25 -5.61 14.18
CA THR A 3 -6.37 -4.69 14.93
C THR A 3 -7.22 -3.54 15.44
N THR A 4 -7.04 -3.18 16.71
CA THR A 4 -7.65 -1.98 17.30
C THR A 4 -6.67 -0.83 17.20
N VAL A 5 -7.13 0.32 16.72
CA VAL A 5 -6.34 1.54 16.59
C VAL A 5 -7.12 2.70 17.20
N ASP A 6 -6.43 3.58 17.91
CA ASP A 6 -7.04 4.79 18.45
C ASP A 6 -7.10 5.87 17.38
N LEU A 7 -8.29 6.43 17.17
CA LEU A 7 -8.51 7.54 16.24
C LEU A 7 -8.72 8.83 17.03
N PRO A 8 -8.01 9.94 16.70
CA PRO A 8 -8.33 11.24 17.25
C PRO A 8 -9.82 11.58 17.04
N PRO A 9 -10.50 12.23 18.00
CA PRO A 9 -11.96 12.44 17.92
C PRO A 9 -12.43 13.11 16.64
N ALA A 10 -11.64 14.05 16.11
CA ALA A 10 -11.93 14.72 14.83
C ALA A 10 -11.84 13.77 13.63
N VAL A 11 -10.85 12.87 13.63
CA VAL A 11 -10.66 11.86 12.56
C VAL A 11 -11.77 10.82 12.61
N HIS A 12 -12.11 10.34 13.81
CA HIS A 12 -13.23 9.41 14.01
C HIS A 12 -14.55 9.98 13.48
N ARG A 13 -14.87 11.23 13.85
CA ARG A 13 -16.08 11.92 13.38
C ARG A 13 -16.10 12.03 11.86
N ARG A 14 -14.99 12.45 11.25
CA ARG A 14 -14.91 12.61 9.80
C ARG A 14 -15.03 11.28 9.05
N ALA A 15 -14.44 10.22 9.58
CA ALA A 15 -14.55 8.87 9.02
C ALA A 15 -15.99 8.34 9.14
N LEU A 16 -16.70 8.64 10.22
CA LEU A 16 -18.10 8.27 10.42
C LEU A 16 -19.01 8.95 9.39
N GLU A 17 -18.91 10.28 9.25
CA GLU A 17 -19.65 11.04 8.23
C GLU A 17 -19.42 10.49 6.82
N LEU A 18 -18.17 10.12 6.51
CA LEU A 18 -17.82 9.56 5.20
C LEU A 18 -18.38 8.14 5.00
N ALA A 19 -18.40 7.33 6.04
CA ALA A 19 -18.98 5.98 6.01
C ALA A 19 -20.50 6.04 5.78
N GLU A 20 -21.20 6.94 6.47
CA GLU A 20 -22.62 7.20 6.27
C GLU A 20 -22.90 7.66 4.84
N ALA A 21 -22.16 8.66 4.35
CA ALA A 21 -22.33 9.18 3.00
C ALA A 21 -22.06 8.15 1.90
N ARG A 22 -21.21 7.14 2.16
CA ARG A 22 -20.87 6.07 1.21
C ARG A 22 -21.67 4.79 1.42
N HIS A 23 -22.56 4.72 2.42
CA HIS A 23 -23.23 3.49 2.83
C HIS A 23 -22.27 2.31 3.07
N GLN A 24 -21.13 2.59 3.69
CA GLN A 24 -20.09 1.61 4.00
C GLN A 24 -19.89 1.50 5.52
N SER A 25 -19.27 0.41 6.00
CA SER A 25 -18.88 0.34 7.40
C SER A 25 -17.70 1.27 7.69
N LEU A 26 -17.61 1.79 8.93
CA LEU A 26 -16.49 2.60 9.38
C LEU A 26 -15.14 1.88 9.19
N SER A 27 -15.10 0.56 9.43
CA SER A 27 -13.88 -0.24 9.26
C SER A 27 -13.44 -0.33 7.80
N ALA A 28 -14.38 -0.43 6.85
CA ALA A 28 -14.08 -0.46 5.42
C ALA A 28 -13.50 0.89 4.96
N VAL A 29 -14.10 2.01 5.38
CA VAL A 29 -13.62 3.36 5.06
C VAL A 29 -12.22 3.61 5.63
N VAL A 30 -11.98 3.25 6.89
CA VAL A 30 -10.67 3.42 7.53
C VAL A 30 -9.60 2.57 6.83
N ALA A 31 -9.90 1.32 6.47
CA ALA A 31 -8.98 0.47 5.74
C ALA A 31 -8.62 1.07 4.36
N GLU A 32 -9.61 1.51 3.59
CA GLU A 32 -9.41 2.13 2.27
C GLU A 32 -8.54 3.39 2.35
N LEU A 33 -8.86 4.30 3.27
CA LEU A 33 -8.11 5.55 3.44
C LEU A 33 -6.69 5.31 3.93
N THR A 34 -6.48 4.31 4.78
CA THR A 34 -5.14 3.93 5.26
C THR A 34 -4.30 3.37 4.12
N THR A 35 -4.84 2.44 3.33
CA THR A 35 -4.14 1.90 2.14
C THR A 35 -3.75 3.02 1.18
N ARG A 36 -4.65 3.96 0.90
CA ARG A 36 -4.36 5.12 0.03
C ARG A 36 -3.33 6.07 0.63
N GLY A 37 -3.45 6.38 1.91
CA GLY A 37 -2.50 7.23 2.62
C GLY A 37 -1.09 6.65 2.58
N LEU A 38 -0.95 5.34 2.83
CA LEU A 38 0.32 4.62 2.75
C LEU A 38 0.88 4.60 1.32
N ALA A 39 0.03 4.37 0.31
CA ALA A 39 0.46 4.43 -1.09
C ALA A 39 0.90 5.84 -1.52
N CYS A 40 0.22 6.89 -1.04
CA CYS A 40 0.58 8.29 -1.32
C CYS A 40 1.90 8.73 -0.67
N LEU A 41 2.38 8.03 0.35
CA LEU A 41 3.71 8.28 0.93
C LEU A 41 4.86 7.80 0.02
N GLY A 42 4.55 7.22 -1.15
CA GLY A 42 5.57 6.84 -2.14
C GLY A 42 6.26 5.52 -1.82
N GLU A 43 5.70 4.69 -0.94
CA GLU A 43 6.11 3.30 -0.75
C GLU A 43 5.05 2.37 -1.36
N PRO A 44 5.25 1.84 -2.57
CA PRO A 44 4.40 0.80 -3.12
C PRO A 44 4.89 -0.56 -2.62
N VAL A 45 4.03 -1.29 -1.91
CA VAL A 45 4.21 -2.71 -1.59
C VAL A 45 3.06 -3.46 -2.23
N GLU A 46 3.21 -3.78 -3.51
CA GLU A 46 2.25 -4.62 -4.23
C GLU A 46 2.57 -6.09 -3.95
N ILE A 47 1.78 -6.74 -3.09
CA ILE A 47 1.86 -8.20 -2.93
C ILE A 47 1.07 -8.86 -4.07
N SER A 48 1.75 -9.40 -5.07
CA SER A 48 1.20 -10.28 -6.10
C SER A 48 1.58 -11.73 -5.82
N THR A 49 1.06 -12.71 -6.58
CA THR A 49 1.50 -14.11 -6.46
C THR A 49 2.29 -14.46 -7.70
N ASP A 50 3.54 -14.90 -7.51
CA ASP A 50 4.39 -15.29 -8.63
C ASP A 50 3.82 -16.55 -9.31
N HIS A 51 3.67 -16.49 -10.63
CA HIS A 51 3.04 -17.55 -11.40
C HIS A 51 3.92 -18.80 -11.54
N VAL A 52 5.22 -18.68 -11.29
CA VAL A 52 6.17 -19.80 -11.39
C VAL A 52 6.28 -20.55 -10.07
N SER A 53 6.42 -19.83 -8.96
CA SER A 53 6.60 -20.40 -7.62
C SER A 53 5.32 -20.53 -6.81
N GLY A 54 4.26 -19.77 -7.15
CA GLY A 54 2.99 -19.73 -6.41
C GLY A 54 3.05 -18.96 -5.09
N LEU A 55 4.15 -18.26 -4.80
CA LEU A 55 4.37 -17.54 -3.55
C LEU A 55 3.94 -16.06 -3.65
N PRO A 56 3.57 -15.41 -2.53
CA PRO A 56 3.37 -13.97 -2.50
C PRO A 56 4.70 -13.23 -2.77
N VAL A 57 4.70 -12.22 -3.62
CA VAL A 57 5.86 -11.42 -4.03
C VAL A 57 5.53 -9.94 -3.97
N ILE A 58 6.52 -9.10 -3.65
CA ILE A 58 6.36 -7.64 -3.52
C ILE A 58 7.24 -6.93 -4.54
N SER A 59 6.68 -5.94 -5.26
CA SER A 59 7.46 -5.04 -6.11
C SER A 59 7.77 -3.71 -5.41
N ILE A 60 9.05 -3.35 -5.32
CA ILE A 60 9.56 -2.15 -4.66
C ILE A 60 10.38 -1.33 -5.67
N GLY A 61 10.04 -0.06 -5.87
CA GLY A 61 10.79 0.85 -6.75
C GLY A 61 10.55 0.60 -8.25
N ARG A 62 11.63 0.63 -9.05
CA ARG A 62 11.60 0.45 -10.52
C ARG A 62 12.41 -0.77 -10.95
N THR A 63 12.06 -1.36 -12.09
CA THR A 63 12.80 -2.47 -12.70
C THR A 63 14.24 -2.06 -13.08
N ILE A 64 15.21 -2.92 -12.76
CA ILE A 64 16.64 -2.77 -13.15
C ILE A 64 16.96 -3.72 -14.30
N THR A 65 17.59 -3.21 -15.35
CA THR A 65 17.94 -3.96 -16.56
C THR A 65 19.38 -4.46 -16.54
N SER A 66 19.67 -5.51 -17.31
CA SER A 66 21.05 -6.04 -17.44
C SER A 66 22.03 -5.02 -18.04
N ALA A 67 21.56 -4.10 -18.87
CA ALA A 67 22.39 -3.03 -19.44
C ALA A 67 22.84 -2.05 -18.35
N GLU A 68 21.92 -1.63 -17.48
CA GLU A 68 22.25 -0.76 -16.34
C GLU A 68 23.22 -1.41 -15.35
N VAL A 69 23.20 -2.75 -15.24
CA VAL A 69 24.18 -3.51 -14.45
C VAL A 69 25.54 -3.53 -15.13
N ALA A 70 25.60 -3.73 -16.45
CA ALA A 70 26.85 -3.74 -17.19
C ALA A 70 27.53 -2.37 -17.18
N ASP A 71 26.79 -1.29 -17.42
CA ASP A 71 27.32 0.07 -17.38
C ASP A 71 27.89 0.42 -15.99
N ALA A 72 27.26 -0.04 -14.91
CA ALA A 72 27.76 0.16 -13.55
C ALA A 72 29.02 -0.67 -13.22
N LEU A 73 29.32 -1.72 -13.98
CA LEU A 73 30.48 -2.59 -13.82
C LEU A 73 31.64 -2.22 -14.78
N ASP A 74 31.41 -1.37 -15.79
CA ASP A 74 32.46 -0.92 -16.74
C ASP A 74 33.08 0.44 -16.33
N ASP A 75 32.54 1.14 -15.31
CA ASP A 75 33.24 2.22 -14.58
C ASP A 75 34.31 1.66 -13.60
N GLU A 76 34.86 0.51 -14.02
CA GLU A 76 35.88 -0.39 -13.48
C GLU A 76 37.12 -0.33 -14.38
#